data_AF-A0A6B1PUN7-F1
#
_entry.id   AF-A0A6B1PUN7-F1
#
_cell.length_a   1.000
_cell.length_b   1.000
_cell.length_c   1.000
_cell.angle_alpha   90.00
_cell.angle_beta   90.00
_cell.angle_gamma   90.00
#
_symmetry.space_group_name_H-M   'P 1'
#
loop_
_entity.id
_entity.type
_entity.pdbx_description
1 polymer ?
#
loop_
_entity_poly.entity_id
_entity_poly.type
_entity_poly.pdbx_seq_one_letter_code
_entity_poly.pdbx_strand_id
1 'polypeptide(L)' 'MPRRLVASQMVGLAMTRYVWRFRPMAELPSDRVVELIAPTIQRYLFDPLD' A
#
# COMPACT_ATOMS: atom_id res chain seq x y z
N MET A 1 14.80 -6.90 7.88
CA MET A 1 14.90 -5.70 7.00
C MET A 1 13.49 -5.30 6.51
N PRO A 2 12.63 -4.80 7.42
CA PRO A 2 11.19 -4.55 7.19
C PRO A 2 10.88 -3.70 5.95
N ARG A 3 11.76 -2.75 5.66
CA ARG A 3 11.75 -1.87 4.48
C ARG A 3 11.56 -2.58 3.13
N ARG A 4 11.94 -3.86 3.00
CA ARG A 4 11.71 -4.63 1.76
C ARG A 4 10.23 -4.97 1.53
N LEU A 5 9.43 -5.12 2.60
CA LEU A 5 7.99 -5.43 2.50
C LEU A 5 7.19 -4.24 1.96
N VAL A 6 7.64 -3.01 2.22
CA VAL A 6 7.06 -1.79 1.67
C VAL A 6 7.06 -1.82 0.14
N ALA A 7 8.18 -2.22 -0.47
CA ALA A 7 8.29 -2.30 -1.93
C ALA A 7 7.26 -3.26 -2.54
N SER A 8 7.14 -4.48 -1.99
CA SER A 8 6.16 -5.46 -2.46
C SER A 8 4.72 -4.96 -2.31
N GLN A 9 4.41 -4.29 -1.19
CA GLN A 9 3.06 -3.78 -0.94
C GLN A 9 2.71 -2.64 -1.92
N MET A 10 3.64 -1.71 -2.16
CA MET A 10 3.45 -0.62 -3.13
C MET A 10 3.30 -1.13 -4.56
N VAL A 11 4.07 -2.15 -4.96
CA VAL A 11 3.93 -2.78 -6.28
C VAL A 11 2.57 -3.47 -6.40
N GLY A 12 2.14 -4.24 -5.41
CA GLY A 12 0.82 -4.88 -5.40
C GLY A 12 -0.33 -3.88 -5.49
N LEU A 13 -0.24 -2.76 -4.76
CA LEU A 13 -1.20 -1.66 -4.85
C LEU A 13 -1.22 -1.04 -6.25
N ALA A 14 -0.06 -0.77 -6.84
CA ALA A 14 0.03 -0.20 -8.18
C ALA A 14 -0.56 -1.14 -9.25
N MET A 15 -0.25 -2.44 -9.16
CA MET A 15 -0.81 -3.46 -10.06
C MET A 15 -2.34 -3.53 -9.95
N THR A 16 -2.87 -3.62 -8.74
CA THR A 16 -4.32 -3.73 -8.52
C THR A 16 -5.08 -2.46 -8.91
N ARG A 17 -4.51 -1.28 -8.66
CA ARG A 17 -5.15 0.02 -8.94
C ARG A 17 -5.04 0.45 -10.39
N TYR A 18 -3.87 0.33 -11.01
CA TYR A 18 -3.59 0.93 -12.32
C TYR A 18 -3.57 -0.07 -13.47
N VAL A 19 -3.09 -1.29 -13.24
CA VAL A 19 -2.92 -2.30 -14.29
C VAL A 19 -4.16 -3.17 -14.40
N TRP A 20 -4.52 -3.88 -13.34
CA TRP A 20 -5.68 -4.77 -13.31
C TRP A 20 -6.99 -4.04 -13.04
N ARG A 21 -6.92 -2.85 -12.45
CA ARG A 21 -8.06 -1.96 -12.20
C ARG A 21 -9.21 -2.64 -11.44
N PHE A 22 -8.88 -3.34 -10.36
CA PHE A 22 -9.90 -3.99 -9.52
C PHE A 22 -10.75 -2.96 -8.79
N ARG A 23 -12.08 -3.12 -8.86
CA ARG A 23 -13.01 -2.31 -8.08
C ARG A 23 -13.09 -2.82 -6.63
N PRO A 24 -13.23 -1.93 -5.63
CA PRO A 24 -13.32 -0.46 -5.74
C PRO A 24 -11.94 0.23 -5.82
N MET A 25 -10.84 -0.51 -5.72
CA MET A 25 -9.49 0.04 -5.58
C MET A 25 -9.07 0.95 -6.75
N ALA A 26 -9.54 0.68 -7.97
CA ALA A 26 -9.25 1.51 -9.14
C ALA A 26 -9.96 2.88 -9.12
N GLU A 27 -11.11 2.97 -8.43
CA GLU A 27 -12.01 4.13 -8.45
C GLU A 27 -11.87 5.01 -7.22
N LEU A 28 -11.35 4.47 -6.12
CA LEU A 28 -11.16 5.21 -4.89
C LEU A 28 -10.34 6.49 -5.13
N PRO A 29 -10.69 7.65 -4.56
CA PRO A 29 -9.83 8.82 -4.55
C PRO A 29 -8.46 8.50 -3.93
N SER A 30 -7.40 9.16 -4.38
CA SER A 30 -6.04 8.95 -3.87
C SER A 30 -5.98 9.04 -2.35
N ASP A 31 -6.65 10.04 -1.77
CA ASP A 31 -6.59 10.33 -0.34
C ASP A 31 -7.21 9.20 0.48
N ARG A 32 -8.28 8.58 -0.05
CA ARG A 32 -8.89 7.39 0.56
C ARG A 32 -7.97 6.17 0.48
N VAL A 33 -7.21 6.01 -0.60
CA VAL A 33 -6.21 4.94 -0.68
C VAL A 33 -5.09 5.19 0.33
N VAL A 34 -4.64 6.43 0.49
CA VAL A 34 -3.63 6.80 1.49
C VAL A 34 -4.13 6.48 2.89
N GLU A 35 -5.35 6.87 3.25
CA GLU A 35 -5.96 6.54 4.55
C GLU A 35 -5.95 5.03 4.85
N LEU A 36 -6.22 4.20 3.83
CA LEU A 36 -6.27 2.74 3.98
C LEU A 36 -4.86 2.11 4.10
N ILE A 37 -3.89 2.61 3.36
CA ILE A 37 -2.58 1.95 3.20
C ILE A 37 -1.51 2.53 4.14
N ALA A 38 -1.60 3.81 4.49
CA ALA A 38 -0.61 4.52 5.30
C ALA A 38 -0.30 3.83 6.64
N PRO A 39 -1.26 3.32 7.43
CA PRO A 39 -0.96 2.65 8.69
C PRO A 39 -0.05 1.42 8.50
N THR A 40 -0.28 0.64 7.45
CA THR A 40 0.52 -0.55 7.15
C THR A 40 1.94 -0.18 6.74
N ILE A 41 2.08 0.86 5.90
CA ILE A 41 3.39 1.35 5.47
C ILE A 41 4.18 1.95 6.65
N GLN A 42 3.51 2.74 7.50
CA GLN A 42 4.11 3.30 8.71
C GLN A 42 4.61 2.20 9.63
N ARG A 43 3.82 1.14 9.87
CA ARG A 43 4.26 -0.01 10.66
C ARG A 43 5.53 -0.65 10.08
N TYR A 44 5.59 -0.87 8.77
CA TYR A 44 6.79 -1.44 8.15
C TYR A 44 8.02 -0.51 8.11
N LEU A 45 7.86 0.79 8.34
CA LEU A 45 8.99 1.72 8.33
C LEU A 45 9.47 2.08 9.73
N PHE A 46 8.55 2.16 10.69
CA PHE A 46 8.81 2.75 12.00
C PHE A 46 8.66 1.79 13.17
N ASP A 47 7.97 0.68 13.00
CA ASP A 47 7.85 -0.31 14.06
C ASP A 47 9.12 -1.17 14.09
N PRO A 48 9.84 -1.26 15.23
CA PRO A 48 10.87 -2.27 15.39
C PRO A 48 10.19 -3.62 15.24
N LEU A 49 10.51 -4.33 14.15
CA LEU A 49 10.20 -5.75 14.12
C LEU A 49 11.15 -6.41 15.11
N ASP A 50 10.62 -6.76 16.29
CA ASP A 50 11.28 -7.64 17.25
C ASP A 50 11.79 -8.93 16.56
#